data_AF-D4YR11-F1
#
_entry.id   AF-D4YR11-F1
#
_cell.length_a   1.000
_cell.length_b   1.000
_cell.length_c   1.000
_cell.angle_alpha   90.00
_cell.angle_beta   90.00
_cell.angle_gamma   90.00
#
_symmetry.space_group_name_H-M   'P 1'
#
loop_
_entity.id
_entity.type
_entity.pdbx_description
1 polymer ?
#
loop_
_entity_poly.entity_id
_entity_poly.type
_entity_poly.pdbx_seq_one_letter_code
_entity_poly.pdbx_strand_id
1 'polypeptide(L)' 'QVKDWVVKWRKGGDESLKPRPIGRPRKSGKPKVLTEEDALRRENELLRAENAYLKKLRDLREQGHA' A
#
# COMPACT_ATOMS: atom_id res chain seq x y z
N GLN A 1 31.62 13.24 -34.89
CA GLN A 1 30.17 13.01 -35.01
C GLN A 1 29.48 13.84 -33.92
N VAL A 2 28.89 15.00 -34.27
CA VAL A 2 28.38 16.02 -33.32
C VAL A 2 26.93 16.43 -33.68
N LYS A 3 26.27 15.73 -34.62
CA LYS A 3 25.05 16.25 -35.28
C LYS A 3 23.75 15.97 -34.52
N ASP A 4 23.65 14.85 -33.82
CA ASP A 4 22.37 14.41 -33.25
C ASP A 4 21.85 15.31 -32.11
N TRP A 5 22.74 15.80 -31.24
CA TRP A 5 22.33 16.70 -30.17
C TRP A 5 21.93 18.08 -30.70
N VAL A 6 22.59 18.58 -31.77
CA VAL A 6 22.24 19.85 -32.42
C VAL A 6 20.85 19.77 -33.04
N VAL A 7 20.51 18.65 -33.69
CA VAL A 7 19.19 18.44 -34.29
C VAL A 7 18.10 18.35 -33.21
N LYS A 8 18.38 17.70 -32.07
CA LYS A 8 17.45 17.66 -30.93
C LYS A 8 17.23 19.05 -30.33
N TRP A 9 18.31 19.77 -30.08
CA TRP A 9 18.29 21.13 -29.54
C TRP A 9 17.53 22.11 -30.44
N ARG A 10 17.75 22.09 -31.76
CA ARG A 10 16.97 22.94 -32.69
C ARG A 10 15.47 22.66 -32.67
N LYS A 11 15.06 21.43 -32.34
CA LYS A 11 13.64 21.03 -32.32
C LYS A 11 12.93 21.34 -31.00
N GLY A 12 13.64 21.31 -29.87
CA GLY A 12 13.01 21.43 -28.54
C GLY A 12 13.78 22.24 -27.51
N GLY A 13 14.78 23.02 -27.95
CA GLY A 13 15.62 23.85 -27.09
C GLY A 13 16.35 23.04 -26.02
N ASP A 14 16.67 23.70 -24.91
CA ASP A 14 17.41 23.11 -23.81
C ASP A 14 16.66 21.96 -23.11
N GLU A 15 15.32 22.00 -23.08
CA GLU A 15 14.49 20.92 -22.51
C GLU A 15 14.71 19.59 -23.24
N SER A 16 15.01 19.63 -24.54
CA SER A 16 15.25 18.41 -25.34
C SER A 16 16.57 17.71 -25.01
N LEU A 17 17.50 18.43 -24.36
CA LEU A 17 18.77 17.90 -23.89
C LEU A 17 18.68 17.40 -22.45
N LYS A 18 17.60 17.70 -21.73
CA LYS A 18 17.43 17.20 -20.36
C LYS A 18 17.28 15.67 -20.37
N PRO A 19 17.92 14.96 -19.42
CA PRO A 19 17.72 13.53 -19.27
C PRO A 19 16.25 13.24 -18.99
N ARG A 20 15.63 12.38 -19.80
CA ARG A 20 14.28 11.91 -19.50
C ARG A 20 14.33 10.97 -18.29
N PRO A 21 13.35 11.02 -17.38
CA PRO A 21 13.29 10.08 -16.27
C PRO A 21 13.26 8.65 -16.82
N ILE A 22 14.29 7.88 -16.48
CA ILE A 22 14.44 6.50 -16.93
C ILE A 22 13.57 5.63 -16.04
N GLY A 23 12.67 4.86 -16.65
CA GLY A 23 11.85 3.86 -15.97
C GLY A 23 10.36 4.20 -15.93
N ARG A 24 9.60 3.34 -15.24
CA ARG A 24 8.16 3.48 -15.11
C ARG A 24 7.83 4.69 -14.23
N PRO A 25 6.86 5.54 -14.61
CA PRO A 25 6.38 6.58 -13.71
C PRO A 25 5.98 5.94 -12.37
N ARG A 26 6.51 6.50 -11.27
CA ARG A 26 6.12 6.08 -9.92
C ARG A 26 4.61 6.13 -9.83
N LYS A 27 3.98 5.03 -9.40
CA LYS A 27 2.54 5.05 -9.11
C LYS A 27 2.30 6.17 -8.10
N SER A 28 1.52 7.16 -8.50
CA SER A 28 1.08 8.27 -7.68
C SER A 28 0.07 7.75 -6.66
N GLY A 29 0.55 7.10 -5.62
CA GLY A 29 -0.24 6.65 -4.50
C GLY A 29 0.63 6.71 -3.27
N LYS A 30 0.49 7.77 -2.48
CA LYS A 30 0.94 7.72 -1.09
C LYS A 30 0.24 6.51 -0.46
N PRO A 31 0.93 5.61 0.27
CA PRO A 31 0.26 4.55 0.99
C PRO A 31 -0.81 5.19 1.85
N LYS A 32 -2.03 4.64 1.82
CA LYS A 32 -3.13 5.16 2.62
C LYS A 32 -2.72 5.00 4.08
N VAL A 33 -2.39 6.11 4.73
CA VAL A 33 -2.06 6.15 6.16
C VAL A 33 -3.30 5.62 6.86
N LEU A 34 -3.16 4.50 7.56
CA LEU A 34 -4.27 3.93 8.31
C LEU A 34 -4.69 4.98 9.35
N THR A 35 -5.96 5.36 9.34
CA THR A 35 -6.49 6.20 10.41
C THR A 35 -6.53 5.40 11.70
N GLU A 36 -6.47 6.07 12.86
CA GLU A 36 -6.61 5.40 14.16
C GLU A 36 -7.93 4.62 14.23
N GLU A 37 -9.00 5.17 13.64
CA GLU A 37 -10.30 4.50 13.52
C GLU A 37 -10.22 3.16 12.77
N ASP A 38 -9.49 3.12 11.65
CA ASP A 38 -9.34 1.90 10.86
C ASP A 38 -8.50 0.85 11.60
N ALA A 39 -7.52 1.28 12.40
CA ALA A 39 -6.76 0.38 13.27
C ALA A 39 -7.67 -0.23 14.36
N LEU A 40 -8.46 0.62 15.03
CA LEU A 40 -9.40 0.20 16.07
C LEU A 40 -10.47 -0.75 15.53
N ARG A 41 -10.96 -0.53 14.31
CA ARG A 41 -11.93 -1.46 13.67
C ARG A 41 -11.33 -2.86 13.49
N ARG A 42 -10.08 -2.95 13.04
CA ARG A 42 -9.38 -4.23 12.87
C ARG A 42 -9.15 -4.93 14.20
N GLU A 43 -8.73 -4.18 15.21
CA GLU A 43 -8.54 -4.70 16.56
C GLU A 43 -9.87 -5.20 17.15
N ASN A 44 -10.96 -4.44 16.96
CA ASN A 44 -12.28 -4.86 17.42
C ASN A 44 -12.74 -6.15 16.73
N GLU A 45 -12.49 -6.29 15.43
CA GLU A 45 -12.81 -7.51 14.67
C GLU A 45 -12.02 -8.71 15.18
N LEU A 46 -10.71 -8.54 15.43
CA LEU A 46 -9.86 -9.58 16.01
C LEU A 46 -10.37 -10.01 17.40
N LEU A 47 -10.65 -9.04 18.27
CA LEU A 47 -11.14 -9.31 19.63
C LEU A 47 -12.52 -10.00 19.62
N ARG A 48 -13.39 -9.70 18.65
CA ARG A 48 -14.66 -10.40 18.49
C ARG A 48 -14.46 -11.86 18.10
N ALA A 49 -13.55 -12.13 17.17
CA ALA A 49 -13.23 -13.49 16.75
C ALA A 49 -12.64 -14.31 17.91
N GLU A 50 -11.70 -13.73 18.66
CA GLU A 50 -11.10 -14.38 19.83
C GLU A 50 -12.14 -14.65 20.92
N ASN A 51 -13.00 -13.68 21.23
CA ASN A 51 -14.10 -13.87 22.19
C ASN A 51 -15.05 -14.99 21.76
N ALA A 52 -15.41 -15.05 20.47
CA ALA A 52 -16.26 -16.13 19.95
C ALA A 52 -15.61 -17.50 20.12
N TYR A 53 -14.29 -17.59 19.84
CA TYR A 53 -13.52 -18.81 20.04
C TYR A 53 -13.47 -19.24 21.51
N LEU A 54 -13.17 -18.32 22.42
CA LEU A 54 -13.11 -18.60 23.86
C LEU A 54 -14.46 -19.04 24.42
N LYS A 55 -15.57 -18.42 23.97
CA LYS A 55 -16.92 -18.85 24.32
C LYS A 55 -17.17 -20.30 23.88
N LYS A 56 -16.80 -20.63 22.63
CA LYS A 56 -16.97 -22.00 22.13
C LYS A 56 -16.18 -23.02 22.96
N LEU A 57 -14.94 -22.69 23.35
CA LEU A 57 -14.14 -23.56 24.24
C LEU A 57 -14.77 -23.73 25.62
N ARG A 58 -15.33 -22.65 26.18
CA ARG A 58 -16.05 -22.70 27.45
C ARG A 58 -17.25 -23.63 27.35
N ASP A 59 -18.07 -23.49 26.31
CA ASP A 59 -19.25 -24.33 26.10
C ASP A 59 -18.88 -25.83 25.99
N LEU A 60 -17.81 -26.14 25.26
CA LEU A 60 -17.31 -27.51 25.12
C LEU A 60 -16.83 -28.09 26.45
N ARG A 61 -16.17 -27.28 27.28
CA ARG A 61 -15.73 -27.69 28.61
C ARG A 61 -16.93 -27.95 29.52
N GLU A 62 -17.91 -27.06 29.53
CA GLU A 62 -19.13 -27.21 30.33
C GLU A 62 -19.92 -28.46 29.94
N GLN A 63 -19.97 -28.81 28.65
CA GLN A 63 -20.59 -30.06 28.16
C GLN A 63 -19.87 -31.32 28.65
N GLY A 64 -18.54 -31.29 28.81
CA GLY A 64 -17.76 -32.43 29.31
C GLY A 64 -17.76 -32.57 30.85
N HIS A 65 -18.37 -31.62 31.57
CA HIS A 65 -18.55 -31.65 33.01
C HIS A 65 -19.98 -32.05 33.44
N ALA A 66 -20.86 -32.39 32.48
CA ALA A 66 -22.16 -33.04 32.72
C ALA A 66 -22.02 -34.56 32.72
#